data_AF-A0A7X8U906-F1
#
_entry.id   AF-A0A7X8U906-F1
#
_cell.length_a   1.000
_cell.length_b   1.000
_cell.length_c   1.000
_cell.angle_alpha   90.00
_cell.angle_beta   90.00
_cell.angle_gamma   90.00
#
_symmetry.space_group_name_H-M   'P 1'
#
loop_
_entity.id
_entity.type
_entity.pdbx_description
1 polymer ?
#
loop_
_entity_poly.entity_id
_entity_poly.type
_entity_poly.pdbx_seq_one_letter_code
_entity_poly.pdbx_strand_id
1 'polypeptide(L)'
;RSPPLPFYFADGRIFVPLKLRLPRVVGDTSYGYIELGIIDRVMPGENNHCRVLLTDGTSFPVYTQISTARLSVYFGIEIGRDMFVHNPYGQQREVLQALRTLTCYIGSFFL
;
A
#
# COMPACT_ATOMS: atom_id res chain seq x y z
N ARG A 1 -20.83 6.49 6.87
CA ARG A 1 -19.62 5.67 7.12
C ARG A 1 -18.42 6.46 6.62
N SER A 2 -17.34 6.53 7.38
CA SER A 2 -16.09 7.14 6.94
C SER A 2 -15.47 6.33 5.81
N PRO A 3 -14.83 6.96 4.82
CA PRO A 3 -14.08 6.24 3.79
C PRO A 3 -12.93 5.46 4.43
N PRO A 4 -12.55 4.29 3.87
CA PRO A 4 -11.39 3.54 4.32
C PRO A 4 -10.12 4.39 4.16
N LEU A 5 -9.18 4.24 5.10
CA LEU A 5 -7.89 4.92 5.08
C LEU A 5 -6.81 3.97 4.54
N PRO A 6 -5.74 4.49 3.91
CA PRO A 6 -4.55 3.71 3.62
C PRO A 6 -3.88 3.20 4.91
N PHE A 7 -3.11 2.13 4.78
CA PHE A 7 -2.26 1.62 5.85
C PHE A 7 -0.92 1.16 5.28
N TYR A 8 0.03 0.85 6.15
CA TYR A 8 1.35 0.37 5.76
C TYR A 8 1.81 -0.79 6.65
N PHE A 9 2.77 -1.56 6.15
CA PHE A 9 3.50 -2.57 6.91
C PHE A 9 4.89 -2.06 7.30
N ALA A 10 5.51 -2.70 8.30
CA ALA A 10 6.84 -2.32 8.81
C ALA A 10 7.94 -2.40 7.73
N ASP A 11 7.75 -3.25 6.72
CA ASP A 11 8.65 -3.39 5.56
C ASP A 11 8.55 -2.23 4.55
N GLY A 12 7.71 -1.22 4.82
CA GLY A 12 7.55 -0.03 3.98
C GLY A 12 6.51 -0.19 2.87
N ARG A 13 5.85 -1.35 2.74
CA ARG A 13 4.74 -1.49 1.79
C ARG A 13 3.53 -0.70 2.26
N ILE A 14 2.92 0.04 1.34
CA ILE A 14 1.76 0.90 1.59
C ILE A 14 0.59 0.37 0.78
N PHE A 15 -0.59 0.30 1.39
CA PHE A 15 -1.79 -0.21 0.76
C PHE A 15 -2.86 0.87 0.73
N VAL A 16 -3.32 1.20 -0.47
CA VAL A 16 -4.33 2.25 -0.69
C VAL A 16 -5.70 1.63 -0.96
N PRO A 17 -6.77 2.18 -0.39
CA PRO A 17 -8.11 1.66 -0.61
C PRO A 17 -8.68 2.13 -1.95
N LEU A 18 -9.19 1.20 -2.74
CA LEU A 18 -9.86 1.48 -4.01
C LEU A 18 -11.17 0.70 -4.09
N LYS A 19 -12.18 1.26 -4.75
CA LYS A 19 -13.47 0.59 -4.91
C LYS A 19 -13.41 -0.35 -6.10
N LEU A 20 -13.22 -1.64 -5.83
CA LEU A 20 -12.92 -2.65 -6.85
C LEU A 20 -14.18 -3.31 -7.45
N ARG A 21 -15.36 -3.02 -6.89
CA ARG A 21 -16.64 -3.51 -7.41
C ARG A 21 -17.79 -2.58 -7.06
N LEU A 22 -18.93 -2.78 -7.72
CA LEU A 22 -20.19 -2.16 -7.31
C LEU A 22 -20.76 -2.87 -6.07
N PRO A 23 -21.34 -2.12 -5.11
CA PRO A 23 -22.04 -2.72 -3.98
C PRO A 23 -23.32 -3.40 -4.46
N ARG A 24 -23.60 -4.59 -3.93
CA ARG A 24 -24.82 -5.38 -4.24
C ARG A 24 -25.94 -5.11 -3.25
N VAL A 25 -25.59 -4.75 -2.01
CA VAL A 25 -26.52 -4.45 -0.91
C VAL A 25 -26.04 -3.24 -0.10
N VAL A 26 -26.92 -2.67 0.73
CA VAL A 26 -26.53 -1.60 1.65
C VAL A 26 -25.54 -2.14 2.68
N GLY A 27 -24.45 -1.40 2.93
CA GLY A 27 -23.39 -1.80 3.87
C GLY A 27 -22.32 -2.72 3.29
N ASP A 28 -22.45 -3.08 2.01
CA ASP A 28 -21.56 -4.00 1.30
C ASP A 28 -20.12 -3.47 1.17
N THR A 29 -19.15 -4.29 1.58
CA THR A 29 -17.71 -3.97 1.55
C THR A 29 -17.18 -4.12 0.12
N SER A 30 -17.33 -3.05 -0.66
CA SER A 30 -16.93 -2.96 -2.06
C SER A 30 -15.52 -2.41 -2.30
N TYR A 31 -14.84 -1.98 -1.21
CA TYR A 31 -13.46 -1.54 -1.25
C TYR A 31 -12.51 -2.72 -1.06
N GLY A 32 -11.40 -2.69 -1.79
CA GLY A 32 -10.24 -3.54 -1.57
C GLY A 32 -8.99 -2.67 -1.43
N TYR A 33 -7.88 -3.31 -1.07
CA TYR A 33 -6.59 -2.65 -0.87
C TYR A 33 -5.60 -3.12 -1.91
N ILE A 34 -4.83 -2.17 -2.45
CA ILE A 34 -3.81 -2.42 -3.47
C ILE A 34 -2.52 -1.80 -3.00
N GLU A 35 -1.43 -2.55 -3.14
CA GLU A 35 -0.10 -2.06 -2.80
C GLU A 35 0.27 -0.87 -3.72
N LEU A 36 0.76 0.22 -3.13
CA LEU A 36 1.08 1.44 -3.83
C LEU A 36 2.22 1.24 -4.84
N GLY A 37 3.22 0.42 -4.48
CA GLY A 37 4.41 0.17 -5.30
C GLY A 37 4.14 -0.53 -6.63
N ILE A 38 2.99 -1.18 -6.78
CA ILE A 38 2.60 -1.85 -8.03
C ILE A 38 1.68 -0.98 -8.90
N ILE A 39 1.24 0.18 -8.42
CA ILE A 39 0.39 1.11 -9.17
C ILE A 39 1.29 1.97 -10.06
N ASP A 40 1.13 1.90 -11.37
CA ASP A 40 1.80 2.81 -12.32
C ASP A 40 1.04 4.15 -12.37
N ARG A 41 -0.26 4.11 -12.71
CA ARG A 41 -1.09 5.33 -12.76
C ARG A 41 -2.59 5.06 -12.72
N VAL A 42 -3.33 6.10 -12.33
CA VAL A 42 -4.80 6.15 -12.43
C VAL A 42 -5.21 6.85 -13.73
N MET A 43 -5.97 6.15 -14.56
CA MET A 43 -6.42 6.59 -15.88
C MET A 43 -7.93 6.87 -15.90
N PRO A 44 -8.41 7.77 -16.77
CA PRO A 44 -9.84 7.94 -17.03
C PRO A 44 -10.46 6.63 -17.52
N GLY A 45 -11.69 6.36 -17.10
CA GLY A 45 -12.52 5.26 -17.60
C GLY A 45 -13.86 5.79 -18.11
N GLU A 46 -14.75 4.87 -18.45
CA GLU A 46 -16.12 5.18 -18.89
C GLU A 46 -17.06 5.37 -17.68
N ASN A 47 -18.24 5.96 -17.91
CA ASN A 47 -19.34 6.04 -16.94
C ASN A 47 -18.95 6.63 -15.57
N ASN A 48 -18.13 7.69 -15.54
CA ASN A 48 -17.60 8.31 -14.31
C ASN A 48 -16.82 7.33 -13.41
N HIS A 49 -16.27 6.27 -13.99
CA HIS A 49 -15.33 5.36 -13.35
C HIS A 49 -13.91 5.63 -13.85
N CYS A 50 -12.95 4.97 -13.24
CA CYS A 50 -11.55 5.05 -13.63
C CYS A 50 -10.95 3.66 -13.77
N ARG A 51 -9.71 3.61 -14.25
CA ARG A 51 -8.91 2.40 -14.33
C ARG A 51 -7.60 2.63 -13.62
N VAL A 52 -7.05 1.58 -13.05
CA VAL A 52 -5.68 1.58 -12.56
C VAL A 52 -4.84 0.71 -13.48
N LEU A 53 -3.73 1.28 -13.95
CA LEU A 53 -2.68 0.58 -14.65
C LEU A 53 -1.64 0.15 -13.61
N LEU A 54 -1.28 -1.13 -13.62
CA LEU A 54 -0.22 -1.70 -12.80
C LEU A 54 1.11 -1.65 -13.54
N THR A 55 2.20 -1.78 -12.80
CA THR A 55 3.58 -1.74 -13.32
C THR A 55 3.90 -2.90 -14.27
N ASP A 56 3.16 -4.01 -14.21
CA ASP A 56 3.26 -5.13 -15.14
C ASP A 56 2.47 -4.91 -16.45
N GLY A 57 1.82 -3.75 -16.61
CA GLY A 57 1.00 -3.40 -17.77
C GLY A 57 -0.44 -3.89 -17.70
N THR A 58 -0.82 -4.68 -16.69
CA THR A 58 -2.21 -5.08 -16.50
C THR A 58 -3.05 -3.91 -15.97
N SER A 59 -4.36 -3.93 -16.22
CA SER A 59 -5.25 -2.89 -15.71
C SER A 59 -6.61 -3.44 -15.31
N PHE A 60 -7.22 -2.82 -14.29
CA PHE A 60 -8.53 -3.20 -13.78
C PHE A 60 -9.41 -1.96 -13.54
N PRO A 61 -10.75 -2.12 -13.60
CA PRO A 61 -11.67 -1.03 -13.34
C PRO A 61 -11.72 -0.68 -11.85
N VAL A 62 -11.88 0.61 -11.57
CA VAL A 62 -12.15 1.16 -10.24
C VAL A 62 -13.45 1.96 -10.31
N TYR A 63 -14.41 1.58 -9.48
CA TYR A 63 -15.79 2.04 -9.52
C TYR A 63 -16.02 3.34 -8.73
N THR A 64 -15.09 4.28 -8.88
CA THR A 64 -15.16 5.65 -8.36
C THR A 64 -14.72 6.64 -9.42
N GLN A 65 -15.01 7.92 -9.20
CA GLN A 65 -14.43 8.99 -10.01
C GLN A 65 -12.90 8.99 -9.90
N ILE A 66 -12.24 9.43 -10.98
CA ILE A 66 -10.77 9.48 -11.05
C ILE A 66 -10.15 10.36 -9.96
N SER A 67 -10.81 11.46 -9.58
CA SER A 67 -10.37 12.36 -8.51
C SER A 67 -10.30 11.63 -7.17
N THR A 68 -11.31 10.84 -6.84
CA THR A 68 -11.35 10.04 -5.60
C THR A 68 -10.26 8.98 -5.58
N ALA A 69 -10.05 8.27 -6.70
CA ALA A 69 -8.99 7.26 -6.78
C ALA A 69 -7.60 7.90 -6.66
N ARG A 70 -7.36 9.02 -7.33
CA ARG A 70 -6.09 9.77 -7.22
C ARG A 70 -5.84 10.29 -5.82
N LEU A 71 -6.87 10.78 -5.13
CA LEU A 71 -6.73 11.23 -3.75
C LEU A 71 -6.35 10.08 -2.80
N SER A 72 -6.93 8.89 -3.00
CA SER A 72 -6.54 7.69 -2.24
C SER A 72 -5.07 7.31 -2.45
N VAL A 73 -4.61 7.33 -3.72
CA VAL A 73 -3.20 7.11 -4.07
C VAL A 73 -2.31 8.19 -3.44
N TYR A 74 -2.72 9.45 -3.49
CA TYR A 74 -1.99 10.59 -2.92
C TYR A 74 -1.78 10.41 -1.40
N PHE A 75 -2.80 10.02 -0.64
CA PHE A 75 -2.64 9.74 0.79
C PHE A 75 -1.64 8.60 1.06
N GLY A 76 -1.61 7.58 0.20
CA GLY A 76 -0.56 6.55 0.28
C GLY A 76 0.84 7.11 0.07
N ILE A 77 1.00 8.01 -0.91
CA ILE A 77 2.29 8.66 -1.19
C ILE A 77 2.73 9.54 0.00
N GLU A 78 1.80 10.26 0.64
CA GLU A 78 2.11 11.07 1.83
C GLU A 78 2.60 10.21 3.00
N ILE A 79 1.94 9.09 3.28
CA ILE A 79 2.41 8.12 4.29
C ILE A 79 3.84 7.67 3.98
N GLY A 80 4.13 7.36 2.71
CA GLY A 80 5.47 6.94 2.30
C GLY A 80 6.52 8.01 2.58
N ARG A 81 6.23 9.27 2.24
CA ARG A 81 7.12 10.40 2.54
C ARG A 81 7.39 10.51 4.04
N ASP A 82 6.36 10.44 4.87
CA ASP A 82 6.51 10.53 6.32
C ASP A 82 7.38 9.39 6.87
N MET A 83 7.18 8.16 6.37
CA MET A 83 7.99 7.00 6.74
C MET A 83 9.47 7.16 6.35
N PHE A 84 9.75 7.63 5.13
CA PHE A 84 11.14 7.84 4.67
C PHE A 84 11.85 8.96 5.44
N VAL A 85 11.13 10.02 5.81
CA VAL A 85 11.68 11.13 6.61
C VAL A 85 12.00 10.67 8.04
N HIS A 86 11.14 9.83 8.64
CA HIS A 86 11.30 9.41 10.04
C HIS A 86 12.15 8.15 10.22
N ASN A 87 12.45 7.41 9.15
CA ASN A 87 13.17 6.15 9.25
C ASN A 87 14.36 5.97 8.26
N PRO A 88 15.34 6.89 8.22
CA PRO A 88 16.52 6.73 7.36
C PRO A 88 17.43 5.54 7.74
N TYR A 89 17.19 4.89 8.89
CA TYR A 89 18.03 3.82 9.45
C TYR A 89 17.28 2.52 9.79
N GLY A 90 16.00 2.39 9.42
CA GLY A 90 15.12 1.30 9.86
C GLY A 90 15.57 -0.07 9.40
N GLN A 91 15.80 -0.22 8.10
CA GLN A 91 16.38 -1.43 7.53
C GLN A 91 17.76 -1.73 8.15
N GLN A 92 18.57 -0.71 8.41
CA GLN A 92 19.89 -0.90 8.99
C GLN A 92 19.81 -1.42 10.44
N ARG A 93 18.83 -0.96 11.22
CA ARG A 93 18.57 -1.46 12.58
C ARG A 93 18.02 -2.88 12.59
N GLU A 94 17.11 -3.21 11.68
CA GLU A 94 16.57 -4.57 11.55
C GLU A 94 17.65 -5.57 11.12
N VAL A 95 18.49 -5.20 10.15
CA VAL A 95 19.64 -6.02 9.73
C VAL A 95 20.64 -6.19 10.88
N LEU A 96 20.95 -5.12 11.62
CA LEU A 96 21.83 -5.20 12.79
C LEU A 96 21.22 -6.06 13.91
N GLN A 97 19.91 -6.02 14.09
CA GLN A 97 19.20 -6.82 15.09
C GLN A 97 19.12 -8.30 14.69
N ALA A 98 18.89 -8.59 13.41
CA ALA A 98 18.96 -9.95 12.87
C ALA A 98 20.39 -10.52 12.99
N LEU A 99 21.41 -9.73 12.65
CA LEU A 99 22.81 -10.10 12.82
C LEU A 99 23.16 -10.38 14.28
N ARG A 100 22.73 -9.52 15.22
CA ARG A 100 22.92 -9.73 16.66
C ARG A 100 22.27 -11.03 17.14
N THR A 101 21.04 -11.29 16.70
CA THR A 101 20.33 -12.53 17.04
C THR A 101 21.09 -13.77 16.53
N LEU A 102 21.57 -13.74 15.28
CA LEU A 102 22.37 -14.81 14.69
C LEU A 102 23.71 -15.01 15.40
N THR A 103 24.43 -13.93 15.73
CA THR A 103 25.71 -14.03 16.45
C THR A 103 25.53 -14.55 17.87
N CYS A 104 24.48 -14.14 18.58
CA CYS A 104 24.15 -14.73 19.89
C CYS A 104 23.86 -16.23 19.78
N TYR A 105 23.13 -16.66 18.75
CA TYR A 105 22.80 -18.08 18.54
C TYR A 105 24.04 -18.92 18.20
N ILE A 106 24.95 -18.41 17.37
CA ILE A 106 26.19 -19.10 17.01
C ILE A 106 27.17 -19.12 18.21
N GLY A 107 27.29 -18.02 18.94
CA GLY A 107 28.18 -17.92 20.11
C GLY A 107 27.76 -18.80 21.28
N SER A 108 26.47 -19.12 21.41
CA SER A 108 25.94 -20.04 22.42
C SER A 108 26.04 -21.52 22.03
N PHE A 109 26.50 -21.84 20.81
CA PHE A 109 26.73 -23.22 20.35
C PHE A 109 28.19 -23.70 20.56
N PHE A 110 29.10 -22.78 20.93
CA PHE A 110 30.54 -23.04 21.12
C PHE A 110 31.02 -22.93 22.59
N LEU A 111 30.08 -22.91 23.55
CA LEU A 111 30.31 -23.06 24.99
C LEU A 111 29.49 -24.24 25.51
#